data_AF-A0A1W2EGD7-F1
#
_entry.id   AF-A0A1W2EGD7-F1
#
_cell.length_a   1.000
_cell.length_b   1.000
_cell.length_c   1.000
_cell.angle_alpha   90.00
_cell.angle_beta   90.00
_cell.angle_gamma   90.00
#
_symmetry.space_group_name_H-M   'P 1'
#
loop_
_entity.id
_entity.type
_entity.pdbx_description
1 polymer ?
#
loop_
_entity_poly.entity_id
_entity_poly.type
_entity_poly.pdbx_seq_one_letter_code
_entity_poly.pdbx_strand_id
1 'polypeptide(L)'
;MIATQRPEMRFVEAKTAEQQSRAMLFRSRARLVRQRTEVVNMLRAFLYELGHVVPQGIHHLHRISAIVDDPAMIFQNLLAWNARSFWSRSRC
;
A
#
# COMPACT_ATOMS: atom_id res chain seq x y z
N MET A 1 -31.27 32.25 -13.56
CA MET A 1 -30.31 31.65 -12.60
C MET A 1 -29.85 32.74 -11.66
N ILE A 2 -29.99 32.55 -10.35
CA ILE A 2 -29.53 33.52 -9.34
C ILE A 2 -28.39 32.83 -8.58
N ALA A 3 -27.16 33.33 -8.75
CA ALA A 3 -26.07 32.96 -7.87
C ALA A 3 -26.26 33.69 -6.54
N THR A 4 -26.55 32.94 -5.47
CA THR A 4 -26.69 33.48 -4.11
C THR A 4 -25.34 34.07 -3.66
N GLN A 5 -25.26 35.40 -3.62
CA GLN A 5 -24.10 36.11 -3.07
C GLN A 5 -24.10 35.89 -1.56
N ARG A 6 -23.09 35.17 -1.04
CA ARG A 6 -22.93 34.98 0.40
C ARG A 6 -22.17 36.20 0.96
N PRO A 7 -22.80 37.04 1.81
CA PRO A 7 -22.24 38.33 2.23
C PRO A 7 -20.95 38.22 3.06
N GLU A 8 -20.69 37.05 3.65
CA GLU A 8 -19.50 36.77 4.47
C GLU A 8 -18.30 36.21 3.66
N MET A 9 -18.36 36.18 2.32
CA MET A 9 -17.30 35.58 1.50
C MET A 9 -16.06 36.48 1.46
N ARG A 10 -15.03 36.13 2.25
CA ARG A 10 -13.71 36.74 2.12
C ARG A 10 -13.04 36.24 0.84
N PHE A 11 -12.83 37.14 -0.11
CA PHE A 11 -12.02 36.86 -1.30
C PHE A 11 -10.56 36.68 -0.89
N VAL A 12 -9.98 35.55 -1.27
CA VAL A 12 -8.54 35.26 -1.11
C VAL A 12 -7.89 35.45 -2.47
N GLU A 13 -6.73 36.10 -2.49
CA GLU A 13 -5.95 36.28 -3.71
C GLU A 13 -5.67 34.93 -4.39
N ALA A 14 -5.77 34.91 -5.72
CA ALA A 14 -5.44 33.74 -6.49
C ALA A 14 -3.96 33.37 -6.29
N LYS A 15 -3.68 32.09 -6.03
CA LYS A 15 -2.30 31.61 -5.89
C LYS A 15 -1.51 31.91 -7.16
N THR A 16 -0.29 32.43 -6.99
CA THR A 16 0.61 32.62 -8.12
C THR A 16 0.98 31.27 -8.73
N ALA A 17 1.37 31.24 -10.02
CA ALA A 17 1.80 30.01 -10.68
C ALA A 17 2.96 29.32 -9.95
N GLU A 18 3.87 30.09 -9.35
CA GLU A 18 4.98 29.59 -8.54
C GLU A 18 4.49 28.95 -7.23
N GLN A 19 3.54 29.57 -6.53
CA GLN A 19 2.94 28.99 -5.34
C GLN A 19 2.16 27.71 -5.65
N GLN A 20 1.44 27.68 -6.77
CA GLN A 20 0.68 26.51 -7.21
C GLN A 20 1.61 25.35 -7.58
N SER A 21 2.69 25.60 -8.32
CA SER A 21 3.66 24.57 -8.72
C SER A 21 4.38 23.96 -7.52
N ARG A 22 4.85 24.77 -6.57
CA ARG A 22 5.43 24.29 -5.30
C ARG A 22 4.45 23.42 -4.52
N ALA A 23 3.19 23.84 -4.45
CA ALA A 23 2.15 23.07 -3.76
C ALA A 23 1.84 21.74 -4.47
N MET A 24 1.89 21.71 -5.81
CA MET A 24 1.77 20.47 -6.58
C MET A 24 2.93 19.52 -6.30
N LEU A 25 4.18 19.99 -6.35
CA LEU A 25 5.36 19.18 -6.04
C LEU A 25 5.28 18.57 -4.64
N PHE A 26 4.90 19.37 -3.63
CA PHE A 26 4.74 18.89 -2.26
C PHE A 26 3.70 17.77 -2.15
N ARG A 27 2.51 17.97 -2.75
CA ARG A 27 1.45 16.96 -2.75
C ARG A 27 1.86 15.70 -3.50
N SER A 28 2.53 15.82 -4.64
CA SER A 28 3.02 14.68 -5.42
C SER A 28 4.02 13.86 -4.60
N ARG A 29 4.99 14.52 -3.96
CA ARG A 29 5.96 13.84 -3.08
C ARG A 29 5.27 13.14 -1.91
N ALA A 30 4.34 13.82 -1.24
CA ALA A 30 3.59 13.23 -0.13
C ALA A 30 2.80 11.98 -0.57
N ARG A 31 2.16 12.04 -1.75
CA ARG A 31 1.44 10.90 -2.32
C ARG A 31 2.36 9.72 -2.62
N LEU A 32 3.51 9.96 -3.24
CA LEU A 32 4.47 8.90 -3.55
C LEU A 32 5.02 8.22 -2.28
N VAL A 33 5.33 9.00 -1.24
CA VAL A 33 5.80 8.45 0.04
C VAL A 33 4.73 7.57 0.71
N ARG A 34 3.47 8.01 0.66
CA ARG A 34 2.33 7.24 1.18
C ARG A 34 2.14 5.95 0.38
N GLN A 35 2.07 6.03 -0.94
CA GLN A 35 1.91 4.86 -1.82
C GLN A 35 3.02 3.83 -1.62
N ARG A 36 4.27 4.30 -1.50
CA ARG A 36 5.42 3.43 -1.21
C ARG A 36 5.22 2.67 0.11
N THR A 37 4.77 3.36 1.15
CA THR A 37 4.50 2.74 2.46
C THR A 37 3.32 1.75 2.40
N GLU A 38 2.24 2.10 1.69
CA GLU A 38 1.07 1.25 1.51
C GLU A 38 1.44 -0.06 0.81
N VAL A 39 2.24 -0.01 -0.26
CA VAL A 39 2.70 -1.20 -0.99
C VAL A 39 3.56 -2.10 -0.10
N VAL A 40 4.47 -1.54 0.70
CA VAL A 40 5.29 -2.34 1.63
C VAL A 40 4.44 -3.00 2.70
N ASN A 41 3.46 -2.29 3.25
CA ASN A 41 2.54 -2.86 4.24
C ASN A 41 1.67 -3.96 3.64
N MET A 42 1.22 -3.80 2.40
CA MET A 42 0.47 -4.82 1.67
C MET A 42 1.31 -6.09 1.46
N LEU A 43 2.54 -5.96 0.97
CA LEU A 43 3.48 -7.09 0.83
C LEU A 43 3.69 -7.81 2.16
N ARG A 44 3.83 -7.06 3.25
CA ARG A 44 3.99 -7.59 4.59
C ARG A 44 2.77 -8.40 5.06
N ALA A 45 1.56 -7.92 4.76
CA ALA A 45 0.32 -8.63 5.06
C ALA A 45 0.21 -9.94 4.27
N PHE A 46 0.52 -9.91 2.97
CA PHE A 46 0.57 -11.14 2.15
C PHE A 46 1.56 -12.16 2.71
N LEU A 47 2.80 -11.74 3.00
CA LEU A 47 3.80 -12.63 3.59
C LEU A 47 3.33 -13.23 4.93
N TYR A 48 2.62 -12.45 5.74
CA TYR A 48 2.04 -12.94 7.00
C TYR A 48 0.99 -14.03 6.77
N GLU A 49 0.12 -13.89 5.77
CA GLU A 49 -0.86 -14.94 5.39
C GLU A 49 -0.17 -16.23 4.95
N LEU A 50 1.02 -16.14 4.36
CA LEU A 50 1.86 -17.28 4.00
C LEU A 50 2.67 -17.84 5.19
N GLY A 51 2.56 -17.24 6.37
CA GLY A 51 3.27 -17.67 7.59
C GLY A 51 4.64 -16.99 7.80
N HIS A 52 5.02 -16.04 6.96
CA HIS A 52 6.27 -15.29 7.09
C HIS A 52 6.05 -13.97 7.85
N VAL A 53 6.59 -13.88 9.07
CA VAL A 53 6.49 -12.68 9.89
C VAL A 53 7.64 -11.72 9.59
N VAL A 54 7.33 -10.55 9.02
CA VAL A 54 8.30 -9.49 8.74
C VAL A 54 8.03 -8.25 9.61
N PRO A 55 9.05 -7.62 10.22
CA PRO A 55 8.88 -6.39 11.00
C PRO A 55 8.39 -5.21 10.15
N GLN A 56 7.73 -4.24 10.79
CA GLN A 56 7.28 -3.02 10.11
C GLN A 56 8.47 -2.14 9.70
N GLY A 57 8.38 -1.51 8.53
CA GLY A 57 9.31 -0.47 8.09
C GLY A 57 10.00 -0.79 6.78
N ILE A 58 10.42 0.27 6.09
CA ILE A 58 10.93 0.17 4.72
C ILE A 58 12.36 -0.39 4.62
N HIS A 59 13.11 -0.33 5.72
CA HIS A 59 14.46 -0.88 5.79
C HIS A 59 14.49 -2.41 5.66
N HIS A 60 13.33 -3.08 5.86
CA HIS A 60 13.20 -4.52 5.71
C HIS A 60 12.88 -4.98 4.28
N LEU A 61 12.87 -4.07 3.30
CA LEU A 61 12.65 -4.42 1.88
C LEU A 61 13.59 -5.51 1.37
N HIS A 62 14.87 -5.49 1.77
CA HIS A 62 15.84 -6.52 1.38
C HIS A 62 15.50 -7.90 1.99
N ARG A 63 14.91 -7.92 3.20
CA ARG A 63 14.42 -9.18 3.79
C ARG A 63 13.18 -9.66 3.05
N ILE A 64 12.29 -8.76 2.66
CA ILE A 64 11.10 -9.09 1.85
C ILE A 64 11.53 -9.68 0.49
N SER A 65 12.50 -9.08 -0.21
CA SER A 65 12.99 -9.63 -1.48
C SER A 65 13.60 -11.01 -1.31
N ALA A 66 14.44 -11.21 -0.29
CA ALA A 66 15.04 -12.51 -0.01
C ALA A 66 14.01 -13.63 0.25
N ILE A 67 12.87 -13.31 0.88
CA ILE A 67 11.77 -14.26 1.08
C ILE A 67 11.05 -14.55 -0.23
N VAL A 68 10.82 -13.51 -1.05
CA VAL A 68 10.11 -13.64 -2.34
C VAL A 68 10.91 -14.44 -3.36
N ASP A 69 12.24 -14.28 -3.34
CA ASP A 69 13.14 -14.97 -4.26
C ASP A 69 13.40 -16.44 -3.84
N ASP A 70 12.95 -16.86 -2.65
CA ASP A 70 13.10 -18.24 -2.17
C ASP A 70 12.14 -19.20 -2.90
N PRO A 71 12.64 -20.22 -3.62
CA PRO A 71 11.81 -21.23 -4.28
C PRO A 71 10.90 -22.00 -3.31
N ALA A 72 11.29 -22.12 -2.04
CA ALA A 72 10.48 -22.76 -1.01
C ALA A 72 9.21 -21.96 -0.68
N MET A 73 9.19 -20.64 -0.90
CA MET A 73 8.01 -19.80 -0.69
C MET A 73 6.81 -20.28 -1.55
N ILE A 74 7.07 -20.69 -2.79
CA ILE A 74 6.04 -21.21 -3.71
C ILE A 74 5.61 -22.62 -3.26
N PHE A 75 6.56 -23.45 -2.84
CA PHE A 75 6.31 -24.84 -2.47
C PHE A 75 5.50 -24.98 -1.18
N GLN A 76 5.75 -24.12 -0.18
CA GLN A 76 5.00 -24.07 1.07
C GLN A 76 3.51 -23.77 0.82
N ASN A 77 3.21 -22.88 -0.12
CA ASN A 77 1.83 -22.55 -0.51
C ASN A 77 1.10 -23.71 -1.16
N LEU A 78 1.80 -24.47 -2.03
CA LEU A 78 1.21 -25.62 -2.70
C LEU A 78 0.90 -26.76 -1.72
N LEU A 79 1.80 -27.03 -0.78
CA LEU A 79 1.59 -28.06 0.26
C LEU A 79 0.53 -27.64 1.29
N ALA A 80 0.51 -26.38 1.73
CA ALA A 80 -0.51 -25.89 2.66
C ALA A 80 -1.91 -25.87 2.02
N TRP A 81 -2.01 -25.60 0.72
CA TRP A 81 -3.26 -25.66 -0.03
C TRP A 81 -3.68 -27.11 -0.29
N ASN A 82 -2.77 -27.97 -0.72
CA ASN A 82 -3.03 -29.40 -0.95
C ASN A 82 -3.39 -30.13 0.35
N ALA A 83 -2.72 -29.85 1.47
CA ALA A 83 -3.05 -30.47 2.76
C ALA A 83 -4.44 -30.05 3.26
N ARG A 84 -4.82 -28.77 3.08
CA ARG A 84 -6.17 -28.27 3.43
C ARG A 84 -7.27 -28.84 2.52
N SER A 85 -7.02 -28.91 1.21
CA SER A 85 -7.99 -29.44 0.23
C SER A 85 -8.10 -30.97 0.29
N PHE A 86 -7.02 -31.67 0.64
CA PHE A 86 -7.03 -33.10 0.92
C PHE A 86 -7.89 -33.40 2.15
N TRP A 87 -7.67 -32.70 3.27
CA TRP A 87 -8.47 -32.88 4.50
C TRP A 87 -9.96 -32.49 4.35
N SER A 88 -10.34 -31.68 3.37
CA SER A 88 -11.75 -31.37 3.09
C SER A 88 -12.45 -32.41 2.22
N ARG A 89 -11.71 -33.20 1.43
CA ARG A 89 -12.25 -34.29 0.59
C ARG A 89 -12.20 -35.66 1.27
N SER A 90 -11.30 -35.88 2.23
CA SER A 90 -11.17 -37.14 2.99
C SER A 90 -12.11 -37.26 4.19
N ARG A 91 -13.03 -36.30 4.39
CA ARG A 91 -14.11 -36.34 5.40
C ARG A 91 -15.50 -36.55 4.78
N CYS A 92 -15.56 -37.31 3.69
CA CYS A 92 -16.74 -38.01 3.21
C CYS A 92 -16.48 -39.51 3.27
#